data_AF-A0A1X1UC99-F1
#
_entry.id   AF-A0A1X1UC99-F1
#
_cell.length_a   1.000
_cell.length_b   1.000
_cell.length_c   1.000
_cell.angle_alpha   90.00
_cell.angle_beta   90.00
_cell.angle_gamma   90.00
#
_symmetry.space_group_name_H-M   'P 1'
#
loop_
_entity.id
_entity.type
_entity.pdbx_description
1 polymer ?
#
loop_
_entity_poly.entity_id
_entity_poly.type
_entity_poly.pdbx_seq_one_letter_code
_entity_poly.pdbx_strand_id
1 'polypeptide(L)'
;MLWWAAFGAIWLSFMAYVLTRWITGPYFQRVPVGPSDPPMYMKVFLMTLQVTMIPAMVGLLWWFVIRPWRRERTVTVDGALTLAFCTLFFQDPLSNYFGPWITYNSWSFNRGSWVNSVPGWLSFGAPGATVVEPPMTIIGLYVVIMTVAVRIGVATLRRVSGRWPQIGKVGLALICYCVMFVFDVLFEGVTFMPLGVWTYVGGHFSIFADTYHAFPLHEAFLVGFLLTAYTFLRYYLDDRGRTIVERGSERVKASPAWHGVIRALSILGAVNMIFLGIYVLPHLFVGAHSREWNQDTQRRSYFLDGLCGGDTGRACPGPAVPLVRNDNSGNGGGSAYVGTDGKLHVPTGTVLPSQVPLNVGTGQGHLGSS
;
A
#
# COMPACT_ATOMS: atom_id res chain seq x y z
N MET A 1 -20.53 15.36 0.73
CA MET A 1 -21.13 14.33 1.61
C MET A 1 -21.57 13.12 0.81
N LEU A 2 -22.60 13.20 -0.05
CA LEU A 2 -22.96 12.07 -0.94
C LEU A 2 -21.78 11.60 -1.81
N TRP A 3 -20.91 12.52 -2.25
CA TRP A 3 -19.69 12.16 -2.97
C TRP A 3 -18.72 11.28 -2.15
N TRP A 4 -18.61 11.47 -0.83
CA TRP A 4 -17.76 10.63 0.03
C TRP A 4 -18.37 9.24 0.19
N ALA A 5 -19.68 9.16 0.44
CA ALA A 5 -20.38 7.88 0.53
C ALA A 5 -20.37 7.14 -0.83
N ALA A 6 -20.56 7.85 -1.93
CA ALA A 6 -20.50 7.31 -3.28
C ALA A 6 -19.09 6.81 -3.61
N PHE A 7 -18.05 7.58 -3.31
CA PHE A 7 -16.67 7.13 -3.45
C PHE A 7 -16.39 5.91 -2.60
N GLY A 8 -16.81 5.89 -1.33
CA GLY A 8 -16.66 4.71 -0.46
C GLY A 8 -17.36 3.47 -1.01
N ALA A 9 -18.58 3.61 -1.56
CA ALA A 9 -19.31 2.53 -2.19
C ALA A 9 -18.60 2.03 -3.48
N ILE A 10 -18.20 2.95 -4.37
CA ILE A 10 -17.45 2.62 -5.59
C ILE A 10 -16.14 1.91 -5.24
N TRP A 11 -15.43 2.40 -4.23
CA TRP A 11 -14.16 1.83 -3.77
C TRP A 11 -14.34 0.40 -3.25
N LEU A 12 -15.37 0.17 -2.42
CA LEU A 12 -15.71 -1.19 -1.95
C LEU A 12 -16.10 -2.12 -3.09
N SER A 13 -16.89 -1.64 -4.06
CA SER A 13 -17.24 -2.42 -5.25
C SER A 13 -16.02 -2.78 -6.09
N PHE A 14 -15.09 -1.84 -6.26
CA PHE A 14 -13.83 -2.08 -6.96
C PHE A 14 -12.95 -3.10 -6.22
N MET A 15 -12.79 -2.94 -4.91
CA MET A 15 -12.09 -3.90 -4.05
C MET A 15 -12.71 -5.30 -4.16
N ALA A 16 -14.03 -5.42 -4.05
CA ALA A 16 -14.73 -6.69 -4.17
C ALA A 16 -14.54 -7.33 -5.56
N TYR A 17 -14.60 -6.54 -6.64
CA TYR A 17 -14.34 -7.00 -8.00
C TYR A 17 -12.92 -7.56 -8.15
N VAL A 18 -11.90 -6.80 -7.72
CA VAL A 18 -10.48 -7.20 -7.84
C VAL A 18 -10.18 -8.43 -6.99
N LEU A 19 -10.65 -8.46 -5.74
CA LEU A 19 -10.44 -9.62 -4.85
C LEU A 19 -11.15 -10.87 -5.34
N THR A 20 -12.37 -10.74 -5.89
CA THR A 20 -13.08 -11.88 -6.48
C THR A 20 -12.31 -12.43 -7.67
N ARG A 21 -11.85 -11.55 -8.58
CA ARG A 21 -11.04 -11.94 -9.74
C ARG A 21 -9.71 -12.59 -9.34
N TRP A 22 -9.10 -12.14 -8.25
CA TRP A 22 -7.88 -12.75 -7.72
C TRP A 22 -8.15 -14.16 -7.20
N ILE A 23 -9.12 -14.32 -6.29
CA ILE A 23 -9.44 -15.61 -5.66
C ILE A 23 -9.87 -16.67 -6.68
N THR A 24 -10.59 -16.28 -7.72
CA THR A 24 -11.02 -17.19 -8.80
C THR A 24 -10.02 -17.30 -9.94
N GLY A 25 -8.95 -16.50 -9.92
CA GLY A 25 -7.96 -16.39 -10.98
C GLY A 25 -6.69 -17.22 -10.74
N PRO A 26 -5.77 -17.24 -11.73
CA PRO A 26 -4.55 -18.05 -11.67
C PRO A 26 -3.52 -17.54 -10.65
N TYR A 27 -3.65 -16.29 -10.19
CA TYR A 27 -2.73 -15.64 -9.25
C TYR A 27 -2.99 -15.98 -7.77
N PHE A 28 -4.08 -16.69 -7.44
CA PHE A 28 -4.33 -17.17 -6.07
C PHE A 28 -3.49 -18.41 -5.75
N GLN A 29 -2.17 -18.23 -5.73
CA GLN A 29 -1.21 -19.30 -5.49
C GLN A 29 -0.15 -18.87 -4.49
N ARG A 30 0.38 -19.82 -3.73
CA ARG A 30 1.46 -19.53 -2.79
C ARG A 30 2.71 -19.07 -3.57
N VAL A 31 3.30 -17.96 -3.15
CA VAL A 31 4.64 -17.56 -3.57
C VAL A 31 5.63 -18.26 -2.64
N PRO A 32 6.59 -19.02 -3.19
CA PRO A 32 7.55 -19.77 -2.38
C PRO A 32 8.61 -18.84 -1.77
N VAL A 33 9.14 -19.27 -0.62
CA VAL A 33 10.21 -18.58 0.13
C VAL A 33 11.53 -18.55 -0.65
N GLY A 34 11.74 -19.52 -1.54
CA GLY A 34 13.02 -19.75 -2.21
C GLY A 34 14.05 -20.47 -1.33
N PRO A 35 15.32 -20.53 -1.76
CA PRO A 35 16.36 -21.32 -1.12
C PRO A 35 16.90 -20.76 0.21
N SER A 36 16.78 -19.45 0.45
CA SER A 36 17.21 -18.82 1.69
C SER A 36 16.16 -18.99 2.78
N ASP A 37 16.56 -19.55 3.92
CA ASP A 37 15.67 -19.71 5.07
C ASP A 37 15.77 -18.48 6.01
N PRO A 38 14.64 -17.84 6.40
CA PRO A 38 14.68 -16.73 7.34
C PRO A 38 15.27 -17.14 8.71
N PRO A 39 16.03 -16.27 9.37
CA PRO A 39 16.49 -16.49 10.74
C PRO A 39 15.36 -16.78 11.72
N MET A 40 15.66 -17.53 12.78
CA MET A 40 14.65 -17.95 13.77
C MET A 40 13.90 -16.78 14.43
N TYR A 41 14.60 -15.68 14.75
CA TYR A 41 13.96 -14.52 15.36
C TYR A 41 12.90 -13.88 14.43
N MET A 42 13.15 -13.83 13.11
CA MET A 42 12.18 -13.35 12.13
C MET A 42 10.97 -14.27 12.11
N LYS A 43 11.18 -15.58 12.04
CA LYS A 43 10.09 -16.57 12.04
C LYS A 43 9.21 -16.47 13.27
N VAL A 44 9.81 -16.34 14.46
CA VAL A 44 9.08 -16.18 15.72
C VAL A 44 8.24 -14.90 15.69
N PHE A 45 8.81 -13.78 15.24
CA PHE A 45 8.08 -12.52 15.15
C PHE A 45 6.93 -12.58 14.12
N LEU A 46 7.21 -13.07 12.91
CA LEU A 46 6.22 -13.24 11.85
C LEU A 46 5.09 -14.19 12.27
N MET A 47 5.40 -15.29 12.98
CA MET A 47 4.39 -16.18 13.52
C MET A 47 3.54 -15.49 14.59
N THR A 48 4.18 -14.71 15.47
CA THR A 48 3.48 -13.94 16.50
C THR A 48 2.48 -12.98 15.86
N LEU A 49 2.88 -12.23 14.83
CA LEU A 49 1.97 -11.34 14.12
C LEU A 49 0.80 -12.09 13.49
N GLN A 50 1.06 -13.20 12.77
CA GLN A 50 0.01 -13.99 12.11
C GLN A 50 -1.04 -14.54 13.08
N VAL A 51 -0.62 -14.93 14.29
CA VAL A 51 -1.52 -15.49 15.31
C VAL A 51 -2.23 -14.39 16.12
N THR A 52 -1.65 -13.21 16.26
CA THR A 52 -2.18 -12.16 17.16
C THR A 52 -2.97 -11.07 16.44
N MET A 53 -2.61 -10.70 15.20
CA MET A 53 -3.20 -9.53 14.52
C MET A 53 -4.69 -9.73 14.18
N ILE A 54 -5.09 -10.92 13.71
CA ILE A 54 -6.50 -11.21 13.41
C ILE A 54 -7.37 -11.23 14.68
N PRO A 55 -7.01 -11.94 15.77
CA PRO A 55 -7.76 -11.85 17.03
C PRO A 55 -7.83 -10.42 17.60
N ALA A 56 -6.74 -9.65 17.53
CA ALA A 56 -6.73 -8.26 17.97
C ALA A 56 -7.71 -7.41 17.15
N MET A 57 -7.71 -7.56 15.82
CA MET A 57 -8.68 -6.92 14.93
C MET A 57 -10.12 -7.30 15.29
N VAL A 58 -10.41 -8.58 15.52
CA VAL A 58 -11.76 -9.04 15.92
C VAL A 58 -12.17 -8.43 17.26
N GLY A 59 -11.25 -8.32 18.22
CA GLY A 59 -11.49 -7.64 19.49
C GLY A 59 -11.83 -6.16 19.32
N LEU A 60 -11.12 -5.45 18.44
CA LEU A 60 -11.40 -4.04 18.10
C LEU A 60 -12.73 -3.87 17.38
N LEU A 61 -13.06 -4.74 16.42
CA LEU A 61 -14.35 -4.74 15.74
C LEU A 61 -15.50 -5.02 16.72
N TRP A 62 -15.31 -5.96 17.64
CA TRP A 62 -16.29 -6.21 18.69
C TRP A 62 -16.51 -4.98 19.56
N TRP A 63 -15.43 -4.33 19.99
CA TRP A 63 -15.49 -3.21 20.92
C TRP A 63 -16.04 -1.92 20.29
N PHE A 64 -15.60 -1.56 19.08
CA PHE A 64 -15.95 -0.29 18.44
C PHE A 64 -17.13 -0.37 17.48
N VAL A 65 -17.43 -1.55 16.93
CA VAL A 65 -18.49 -1.74 15.94
C VAL A 65 -19.67 -2.52 16.53
N ILE A 66 -19.44 -3.77 16.94
CA ILE A 66 -20.53 -4.70 17.30
C ILE A 66 -21.20 -4.28 18.62
N ARG A 67 -20.41 -3.98 19.66
CA ARG A 67 -20.93 -3.63 20.98
C ARG A 67 -21.74 -2.33 20.97
N PRO A 68 -21.27 -1.20 20.38
CA PRO A 68 -22.06 0.03 20.30
C PRO A 68 -23.30 -0.14 19.43
N TRP A 69 -23.21 -0.86 18.30
CA TRP A 69 -24.38 -1.17 17.50
C TRP A 69 -25.44 -1.93 18.32
N ARG A 70 -25.05 -3.00 19.02
CA ARG A 70 -26.01 -3.78 19.82
C ARG A 70 -26.63 -3.00 20.97
N ARG A 71 -25.87 -2.12 21.64
CA ARG A 71 -26.35 -1.37 22.81
C ARG A 71 -27.13 -0.10 22.44
N GLU A 72 -26.65 0.65 21.46
CA GLU A 72 -27.09 2.02 21.18
C GLU A 72 -27.75 2.15 19.79
N ARG A 73 -27.65 1.12 18.93
CA ARG A 73 -28.12 1.13 17.53
C ARG A 73 -27.54 2.28 16.70
N THR A 74 -26.34 2.72 17.04
CA THR A 74 -25.62 3.81 16.36
C THR A 74 -24.27 3.32 15.85
N VAL A 75 -23.84 3.89 14.73
CA VAL A 75 -22.46 3.77 14.24
C VAL A 75 -21.66 4.94 14.81
N THR A 76 -20.70 4.63 15.69
CA THR A 76 -19.80 5.62 16.26
C THR A 76 -18.71 5.98 15.24
N VAL A 77 -18.08 7.15 15.40
CA VAL A 77 -16.93 7.54 14.56
C VAL A 77 -15.79 6.53 14.69
N ASP A 78 -15.53 6.04 15.92
CA ASP A 78 -14.51 5.03 16.15
C ASP A 78 -14.85 3.70 15.47
N GLY A 79 -16.12 3.29 15.48
CA GLY A 79 -16.58 2.11 14.75
C GLY A 79 -16.42 2.27 13.24
N ALA A 80 -16.82 3.42 12.69
CA ALA A 80 -16.69 3.70 11.26
C ALA A 80 -15.22 3.79 10.81
N LEU A 81 -14.34 4.40 11.62
CA LEU A 81 -12.90 4.40 11.35
C LEU A 81 -12.31 2.99 11.40
N THR A 82 -12.70 2.19 12.39
CA THR A 82 -12.25 0.79 12.49
C THR A 82 -12.65 -0.01 11.24
N LEU A 83 -13.90 0.16 10.77
CA LEU A 83 -14.36 -0.44 9.52
C LEU A 83 -13.58 0.06 8.29
N ALA A 84 -13.26 1.36 8.25
CA ALA A 84 -12.45 1.92 7.19
C ALA A 84 -11.02 1.35 7.19
N PHE A 85 -10.39 1.18 8.35
CA PHE A 85 -9.06 0.59 8.46
C PHE A 85 -9.01 -0.86 8.00
N CYS A 86 -10.11 -1.62 8.13
CA CYS A 86 -10.21 -2.97 7.55
C CYS A 86 -10.08 -3.01 6.02
N THR A 87 -10.15 -1.86 5.34
CA THR A 87 -10.04 -1.80 3.87
C THR A 87 -8.69 -1.29 3.37
N LEU A 88 -7.83 -0.78 4.26
CA LEU A 88 -6.56 -0.17 3.86
C LEU A 88 -5.54 -1.16 3.33
N PHE A 89 -5.56 -2.42 3.80
CA PHE A 89 -4.69 -3.48 3.29
C PHE A 89 -4.79 -3.64 1.77
N PHE A 90 -5.98 -3.37 1.19
CA PHE A 90 -6.19 -3.46 -0.25
C PHE A 90 -5.31 -2.48 -1.05
N GLN A 91 -5.02 -1.32 -0.46
CA GLN A 91 -4.30 -0.23 -1.11
C GLN A 91 -2.78 -0.37 -1.02
N ASP A 92 -2.30 -1.05 0.01
CA ASP A 92 -0.88 -1.10 0.34
C ASP A 92 0.00 -1.56 -0.84
N PRO A 93 -0.24 -2.76 -1.43
CA PRO A 93 0.58 -3.22 -2.54
C PRO A 93 0.28 -2.49 -3.86
N LEU A 94 -0.76 -1.63 -3.94
CA LEU A 94 -1.03 -0.86 -5.17
C LEU A 94 0.05 0.16 -5.49
N SER A 95 0.82 0.57 -4.49
CA SER A 95 2.00 1.42 -4.63
C SER A 95 3.08 0.80 -5.56
N ASN A 96 3.03 -0.52 -5.78
CA ASN A 96 3.88 -1.26 -6.72
C ASN A 96 3.38 -1.24 -8.19
N TYR A 97 2.40 -0.41 -8.56
CA TYR A 97 1.73 -0.49 -9.87
C TYR A 97 2.69 -0.45 -11.07
N PHE A 98 3.68 0.44 -11.04
CA PHE A 98 4.66 0.61 -12.13
C PHE A 98 5.85 -0.33 -12.00
N GLY A 99 6.25 -0.63 -10.78
CA GLY A 99 7.40 -1.47 -10.45
C GLY A 99 7.45 -1.72 -8.95
N PRO A 100 8.11 -2.79 -8.49
CA PRO A 100 8.20 -3.08 -7.07
C PRO A 100 9.10 -2.05 -6.37
N TRP A 101 8.58 -1.44 -5.33
CA TRP A 101 9.34 -0.64 -4.36
C TRP A 101 9.23 -1.20 -2.94
N ILE A 102 8.17 -1.94 -2.63
CA ILE A 102 7.97 -2.70 -1.38
C ILE A 102 7.69 -4.17 -1.69
N THR A 103 8.34 -5.08 -0.96
CA THR A 103 8.04 -6.52 -0.96
C THR A 103 7.92 -7.05 0.46
N TYR A 104 7.06 -8.06 0.66
CA TYR A 104 6.86 -8.67 1.97
C TYR A 104 7.65 -9.95 2.10
N ASN A 105 7.84 -10.40 3.34
CA ASN A 105 8.47 -11.68 3.57
C ASN A 105 7.53 -12.84 3.17
N SER A 106 7.88 -13.54 2.10
CA SER A 106 7.12 -14.67 1.55
C SER A 106 7.08 -15.91 2.45
N TRP A 107 7.81 -15.92 3.57
CA TRP A 107 7.67 -16.94 4.62
C TRP A 107 6.31 -16.90 5.31
N SER A 108 5.72 -15.70 5.47
CA SER A 108 4.39 -15.55 6.02
C SER A 108 3.35 -16.26 5.15
N PHE A 109 2.26 -16.73 5.77
CA PHE A 109 1.14 -17.34 5.07
C PHE A 109 0.65 -16.42 3.97
N ASN A 110 0.75 -16.89 2.72
CA ASN A 110 0.37 -16.11 1.55
C ASN A 110 -0.24 -16.95 0.42
N ARG A 111 -0.93 -16.23 -0.47
CA ARG A 111 -1.49 -16.71 -1.75
C ARG A 111 -1.17 -15.72 -2.88
N GLY A 112 0.04 -15.13 -2.83
CA GLY A 112 0.40 -14.00 -3.67
C GLY A 112 -0.34 -12.74 -3.24
N SER A 113 -0.73 -11.90 -4.20
CA SER A 113 -1.57 -10.73 -3.97
C SER A 113 -2.51 -10.48 -5.15
N TRP A 114 -3.52 -9.64 -4.94
CA TRP A 114 -4.52 -9.29 -5.95
C TRP A 114 -4.03 -8.28 -7.00
N VAL A 115 -2.79 -7.79 -6.90
CA VAL A 115 -2.31 -6.67 -7.72
C VAL A 115 -2.39 -6.95 -9.22
N ASN A 116 -2.05 -8.15 -9.67
CA ASN A 116 -2.16 -8.54 -11.10
C ASN A 116 -3.63 -8.74 -11.57
N SER A 117 -4.60 -8.68 -10.65
CA SER A 117 -6.03 -8.66 -10.99
C SER A 117 -6.58 -7.24 -11.14
N VAL A 118 -5.79 -6.22 -10.76
CA VAL A 118 -6.11 -4.80 -10.95
C VAL A 118 -6.04 -4.47 -12.45
N PRO A 119 -7.09 -3.88 -13.03
CA PRO A 119 -7.07 -3.45 -14.43
C PRO A 119 -5.89 -2.51 -14.74
N GLY A 120 -5.14 -2.83 -15.79
CA GLY A 120 -4.02 -2.02 -16.26
C GLY A 120 -2.71 -2.17 -15.47
N TRP A 121 -2.63 -3.08 -14.49
CA TRP A 121 -1.41 -3.32 -13.71
C TRP A 121 -0.17 -3.47 -14.60
N LEU A 122 0.93 -2.79 -14.26
CA LEU A 122 2.12 -2.75 -15.14
C LEU A 122 3.31 -3.53 -14.58
N SER A 123 3.50 -3.56 -13.26
CA SER A 123 4.60 -4.28 -12.65
C SER A 123 4.51 -5.76 -12.95
N PHE A 124 5.66 -6.39 -13.16
CA PHE A 124 5.76 -7.82 -13.41
C PHE A 124 5.04 -8.65 -12.33
N GLY A 125 4.34 -9.70 -12.78
CA GLY A 125 3.79 -10.74 -11.93
C GLY A 125 3.36 -11.96 -12.73
N ALA A 126 3.60 -13.14 -12.19
CA ALA A 126 3.16 -14.42 -12.71
C ALA A 126 2.58 -15.29 -11.57
N PRO A 127 1.78 -16.33 -11.87
CA PRO A 127 1.37 -17.29 -10.85
C PRO A 127 2.57 -17.84 -10.08
N GLY A 128 2.55 -17.70 -8.75
CA GLY A 128 3.66 -18.09 -7.86
C GLY A 128 4.86 -17.13 -7.83
N ALA A 129 4.83 -16.03 -8.58
CA ALA A 129 5.88 -15.00 -8.61
C ALA A 129 5.28 -13.60 -8.72
N THR A 130 4.88 -13.03 -7.59
CA THR A 130 4.25 -11.70 -7.48
C THR A 130 4.53 -11.16 -6.10
N VAL A 131 4.50 -9.83 -5.93
CA VAL A 131 4.51 -9.22 -4.59
C VAL A 131 3.52 -9.94 -3.69
N VAL A 132 3.99 -10.43 -2.56
CA VAL A 132 3.20 -11.18 -1.60
C VAL A 132 2.39 -10.24 -0.74
N GLU A 133 1.11 -10.53 -0.52
CA GLU A 133 0.39 -9.98 0.60
C GLU A 133 0.17 -11.07 1.67
N PRO A 134 0.66 -10.91 2.91
CA PRO A 134 0.38 -11.85 4.00
C PRO A 134 -0.91 -11.47 4.76
N PRO A 135 -2.09 -12.03 4.40
CA PRO A 135 -3.39 -11.58 4.94
C PRO A 135 -3.52 -11.75 6.46
N MET A 136 -2.90 -12.79 7.03
CA MET A 136 -2.95 -13.06 8.47
C MET A 136 -2.22 -12.00 9.30
N THR A 137 -1.30 -11.28 8.69
CA THR A 137 -0.55 -10.20 9.33
C THR A 137 -1.16 -8.85 8.97
N ILE A 138 -1.17 -8.49 7.68
CA ILE A 138 -1.37 -7.11 7.24
C ILE A 138 -2.80 -6.61 7.48
N ILE A 139 -3.82 -7.44 7.24
CA ILE A 139 -5.23 -7.05 7.43
C ILE A 139 -5.46 -6.62 8.88
N GLY A 140 -5.03 -7.44 9.84
CA GLY A 140 -5.19 -7.14 11.26
C GLY A 140 -4.27 -6.01 11.72
N LEU A 141 -3.03 -5.98 11.21
CA LEU A 141 -2.04 -4.96 11.54
C LEU A 141 -2.53 -3.56 11.18
N TYR A 142 -3.11 -3.36 9.99
CA TYR A 142 -3.70 -2.07 9.59
C TYR A 142 -4.74 -1.60 10.60
N VAL A 143 -5.65 -2.48 11.02
CA VAL A 143 -6.71 -2.11 11.98
C VAL A 143 -6.11 -1.74 13.32
N VAL A 144 -5.18 -2.56 13.84
CA VAL A 144 -4.58 -2.35 15.16
C VAL A 144 -3.72 -1.10 15.18
N ILE A 145 -2.79 -0.95 14.23
CA ILE A 145 -1.82 0.15 14.21
C ILE A 145 -2.50 1.47 13.89
N MET A 146 -3.41 1.54 12.91
CA MET A 146 -4.14 2.79 12.63
C MET A 146 -4.99 3.22 13.83
N THR A 147 -5.62 2.26 14.52
CA THR A 147 -6.38 2.51 15.74
C THR A 147 -5.51 3.06 16.87
N VAL A 148 -4.31 2.50 17.07
CA VAL A 148 -3.35 2.93 18.09
C VAL A 148 -2.75 4.30 17.74
N ALA A 149 -2.24 4.45 16.52
CA ALA A 149 -1.60 5.68 16.03
C ALA A 149 -2.56 6.87 16.09
N VAL A 150 -3.81 6.73 15.63
CA VAL A 150 -4.82 7.79 15.72
C VAL A 150 -5.11 8.17 17.17
N ARG A 151 -5.10 7.21 18.11
CA ARG A 151 -5.30 7.50 19.54
C ARG A 151 -4.11 8.23 20.14
N ILE A 152 -2.88 7.86 19.78
CA ILE A 152 -1.65 8.58 20.16
C ILE A 152 -1.71 10.01 19.61
N GLY A 153 -2.10 10.19 18.35
CA GLY A 153 -2.27 11.50 17.73
C GLY A 153 -3.32 12.34 18.46
N VAL A 154 -4.51 11.78 18.73
CA VAL A 154 -5.57 12.48 19.47
C VAL A 154 -5.12 12.84 20.89
N ALA A 155 -4.43 11.95 21.59
CA ALA A 155 -3.89 12.22 22.92
C ALA A 155 -2.84 13.35 22.88
N THR A 156 -1.99 13.35 21.86
CA THR A 156 -1.01 14.41 21.60
C THR A 156 -1.70 15.75 21.39
N LEU A 157 -2.67 15.82 20.48
CA LEU A 157 -3.42 17.04 20.21
C LEU A 157 -4.11 17.59 21.46
N ARG A 158 -4.77 16.74 22.25
CA ARG A 158 -5.41 17.14 23.52
C ARG A 158 -4.40 17.69 24.52
N ARG A 159 -3.23 17.06 24.64
CA ARG A 159 -2.20 17.49 25.59
C ARG A 159 -1.58 18.83 25.18
N VAL A 160 -1.33 19.01 23.89
CA VAL A 160 -0.76 20.24 23.32
C VAL A 160 -1.76 21.38 23.40
N SER A 161 -3.03 21.17 23.03
CA SER A 161 -4.06 22.22 23.11
C SER A 161 -4.39 22.60 24.55
N GLY A 162 -4.31 21.65 25.49
CA GLY A 162 -4.46 21.95 26.92
C GLY A 162 -3.29 22.73 27.52
N ARG A 163 -2.07 22.52 27.01
CA ARG A 163 -0.87 23.24 27.46
C ARG A 163 -0.74 24.62 26.83
N TRP A 164 -1.09 24.74 25.54
CA TRP A 164 -0.99 25.97 24.76
C TRP A 164 -2.31 26.25 24.04
N PRO A 165 -3.32 26.83 24.71
CA PRO A 165 -4.64 27.07 24.12
C PRO A 165 -4.64 28.01 22.91
N GLN A 166 -3.63 28.89 22.81
CA GLN A 166 -3.47 29.85 21.71
C GLN A 166 -2.81 29.24 20.47
N ILE A 167 -2.43 27.95 20.51
CA ILE A 167 -1.82 27.30 19.35
C ILE A 167 -2.84 27.13 18.23
N GLY A 168 -2.54 27.70 17.06
CA GLY A 168 -3.38 27.55 15.88
C GLY A 168 -3.42 26.12 15.33
N LYS A 169 -4.36 25.83 14.43
CA LYS A 169 -4.51 24.52 13.77
C LYS A 169 -3.23 24.06 13.06
N VAL A 170 -2.48 25.00 12.47
CA VAL A 170 -1.20 24.72 11.80
C VAL A 170 -0.15 24.23 12.81
N GLY A 171 -0.03 24.89 13.96
CA GLY A 171 0.90 24.46 15.01
C GLY A 171 0.56 23.07 15.56
N LEU A 172 -0.74 22.79 15.75
CA LEU A 172 -1.22 21.45 16.11
C LEU A 172 -0.88 20.41 15.05
N ALA A 173 -1.04 20.75 13.77
CA ALA A 173 -0.76 19.85 12.65
C ALA A 173 0.73 19.51 12.60
N LEU A 174 1.60 20.50 12.73
CA LEU A 174 3.06 20.31 12.72
C LEU A 174 3.52 19.44 13.89
N ILE A 175 3.01 19.68 15.10
CA ILE A 175 3.39 18.87 16.27
C ILE A 175 2.88 17.43 16.12
N CYS A 176 1.63 17.25 15.70
CA CYS A 176 1.07 15.92 15.43
C CYS A 176 1.90 15.19 14.37
N TYR A 177 2.25 15.88 13.28
CA TYR A 177 3.09 15.36 12.22
C TYR A 177 4.45 14.89 12.74
N CYS A 178 5.17 15.72 13.51
CA CYS A 178 6.47 15.32 14.07
C CYS A 178 6.35 14.09 14.96
N VAL A 179 5.30 13.98 15.78
CA VAL A 179 5.08 12.80 16.63
C VAL A 179 4.75 11.57 15.80
N MET A 180 3.91 11.69 14.76
CA MET A 180 3.57 10.58 13.87
C MET A 180 4.77 10.12 13.02
N PHE A 181 5.60 11.06 12.54
CA PHE A 181 6.84 10.77 11.84
C PHE A 181 7.81 9.96 12.72
N VAL A 182 8.05 10.41 13.96
CA VAL A 182 8.92 9.69 14.90
C VAL A 182 8.34 8.33 15.28
N PHE A 183 7.02 8.25 15.48
CA PHE A 183 6.33 6.99 15.72
C PHE A 183 6.61 6.00 14.59
N ASP A 184 6.49 6.43 13.34
CA ASP A 184 6.69 5.59 12.17
C ASP A 184 8.14 5.12 12.02
N VAL A 185 9.12 6.03 12.13
CA VAL A 185 10.55 5.67 12.10
C VAL A 185 10.89 4.59 13.14
N LEU A 186 10.37 4.72 14.37
CA LEU A 186 10.63 3.76 15.44
C LEU A 186 9.90 2.44 15.24
N PHE A 187 8.63 2.51 14.84
CA PHE A 187 7.77 1.36 14.69
C PHE A 187 8.14 0.56 13.44
N GLU A 188 8.16 1.21 12.28
CA GLU A 188 8.45 0.57 11.02
C GLU A 188 9.95 0.40 10.80
N GLY A 189 10.69 1.51 10.74
CA GLY A 189 12.10 1.50 10.37
C GLY A 189 13.03 0.79 11.36
N VAL A 190 12.79 0.94 12.66
CA VAL A 190 13.67 0.37 13.70
C VAL A 190 13.18 -0.99 14.22
N THR A 191 11.88 -1.29 14.12
CA THR A 191 11.32 -2.53 14.67
C THR A 191 10.91 -3.52 13.58
N PHE A 192 9.95 -3.16 12.72
CA PHE A 192 9.38 -4.11 11.76
C PHE A 192 10.33 -4.47 10.62
N MET A 193 11.07 -3.50 10.09
CA MET A 193 12.03 -3.71 9.01
C MET A 193 13.17 -4.67 9.43
N PRO A 194 13.88 -4.46 10.57
CA PRO A 194 14.88 -5.42 11.04
C PRO A 194 14.32 -6.81 11.38
N LEU A 195 13.09 -6.88 11.89
CA LEU A 195 12.40 -8.15 12.17
C LEU A 195 11.87 -8.85 10.91
N GLY A 196 12.03 -8.22 9.75
CA GLY A 196 11.87 -8.82 8.44
C GLY A 196 10.42 -9.05 8.02
N VAL A 197 9.52 -8.11 8.35
CA VAL A 197 8.12 -8.18 7.91
C VAL A 197 7.97 -7.80 6.43
N TRP A 198 8.63 -6.72 6.02
CA TRP A 198 8.78 -6.28 4.64
C TRP A 198 10.14 -5.62 4.43
N THR A 199 10.46 -5.32 3.18
CA THR A 199 11.63 -4.54 2.77
C THR A 199 11.23 -3.53 1.70
N TYR A 200 11.90 -2.39 1.71
CA TYR A 200 11.85 -1.45 0.61
C TYR A 200 13.00 -1.74 -0.35
N VAL A 201 12.65 -2.16 -1.56
CA VAL A 201 13.58 -2.47 -2.66
C VAL A 201 13.81 -1.27 -3.58
N GLY A 202 13.01 -0.22 -3.41
CA GLY A 202 13.17 1.09 -4.04
C GLY A 202 13.29 2.23 -3.02
N GLY A 203 13.29 3.47 -3.51
CA GLY A 203 13.31 4.67 -2.67
C GLY A 203 14.67 5.36 -2.53
N HIS A 204 14.64 6.53 -1.91
CA HIS A 204 15.81 7.41 -1.70
C HIS A 204 15.90 7.82 -0.22
N PHE A 205 17.09 8.24 0.21
CA PHE A 205 17.34 8.80 1.55
C PHE A 205 17.01 7.84 2.70
N SER A 206 17.51 6.61 2.62
CA SER A 206 17.24 5.58 3.63
C SER A 206 18.18 5.63 4.83
N ILE A 207 17.63 5.37 6.01
CA ILE A 207 18.41 4.93 7.16
C ILE A 207 18.73 3.43 7.00
N PHE A 208 19.87 2.97 7.53
CA PHE A 208 20.38 1.62 7.31
C PHE A 208 20.56 1.28 5.81
N ALA A 209 21.06 2.24 5.04
CA ALA A 209 21.41 2.05 3.64
C ALA A 209 22.27 0.79 3.44
N ASP A 210 22.12 0.14 2.30
CA ASP A 210 22.85 -1.09 1.93
C ASP A 210 22.56 -2.31 2.82
N THR A 211 21.50 -2.28 3.63
CA THR A 211 20.95 -3.47 4.32
C THR A 211 19.54 -3.85 3.83
N TYR A 212 19.12 -5.09 4.06
CA TYR A 212 17.74 -5.54 3.74
C TYR A 212 16.65 -4.76 4.50
N HIS A 213 17.00 -4.06 5.57
CA HIS A 213 16.07 -3.28 6.38
C HIS A 213 16.25 -1.76 6.15
N ALA A 214 16.80 -1.39 4.98
CA ALA A 214 16.90 0.00 4.58
C ALA A 214 15.51 0.66 4.60
N PHE A 215 15.38 1.71 5.40
CA PHE A 215 14.11 2.40 5.59
C PHE A 215 14.16 3.80 4.97
N PRO A 216 13.49 4.04 3.83
CA PRO A 216 13.52 5.32 3.14
C PRO A 216 12.79 6.39 3.95
N LEU A 217 13.43 7.52 4.26
CA LEU A 217 12.81 8.57 5.09
C LEU A 217 11.61 9.25 4.42
N HIS A 218 11.46 9.14 3.09
CA HIS A 218 10.25 9.60 2.43
C HIS A 218 9.02 8.77 2.82
N GLU A 219 9.20 7.52 3.28
CA GLU A 219 8.11 6.69 3.79
C GLU A 219 7.54 7.31 5.06
N ALA A 220 8.38 7.48 6.09
CA ALA A 220 7.99 8.15 7.33
C ALA A 220 7.46 9.57 7.11
N PHE A 221 7.97 10.27 6.10
CA PHE A 221 7.45 11.57 5.71
C PHE A 221 5.98 11.49 5.29
N LEU A 222 5.63 10.57 4.38
CA LEU A 222 4.26 10.41 3.87
C LEU A 222 3.33 9.75 4.90
N VAL A 223 3.81 8.75 5.64
CA VAL A 223 3.06 8.12 6.74
C VAL A 223 2.77 9.14 7.86
N GLY A 224 3.71 10.03 8.17
CA GLY A 224 3.50 11.13 9.12
C GLY A 224 2.33 12.03 8.72
N PHE A 225 2.21 12.39 7.43
CA PHE A 225 1.06 13.13 6.91
C PHE A 225 -0.23 12.31 6.96
N LEU A 226 -0.16 11.04 6.56
CA LEU A 226 -1.29 10.11 6.55
C LEU A 226 -1.92 9.98 7.95
N LEU A 227 -1.11 9.65 8.96
CA LEU A 227 -1.56 9.48 10.33
C LEU A 227 -2.04 10.79 10.96
N THR A 228 -1.43 11.91 10.58
CA THR A 228 -1.90 13.25 10.99
C THR A 228 -3.28 13.55 10.41
N ALA A 229 -3.51 13.24 9.13
CA ALA A 229 -4.80 13.43 8.48
C ALA A 229 -5.90 12.59 9.15
N TYR A 230 -5.64 11.31 9.46
CA TYR A 230 -6.58 10.45 10.20
C TYR A 230 -6.83 10.94 11.63
N THR A 231 -5.77 11.39 12.30
CA THR A 231 -5.88 12.00 13.64
C THR A 231 -6.77 13.24 13.59
N PHE A 232 -6.57 14.12 12.63
CA PHE A 232 -7.37 15.34 12.47
C PHE A 232 -8.83 15.03 12.15
N LEU A 233 -9.07 14.05 11.27
CA LEU A 233 -10.41 13.56 10.95
C LEU A 233 -11.15 13.09 12.20
N ARG A 234 -10.44 12.43 13.12
CA ARG A 234 -10.99 11.92 14.39
C ARG A 234 -11.05 12.96 15.52
N TYR A 235 -10.14 13.93 15.54
CA TYR A 235 -10.01 14.93 16.59
C TYR A 235 -11.09 16.02 16.47
N TYR A 236 -11.30 16.54 15.26
CA TYR A 236 -12.25 17.61 15.01
C TYR A 236 -13.65 17.06 14.74
N LEU A 237 -14.41 16.89 15.82
CA LEU A 237 -15.81 16.50 15.77
C LEU A 237 -16.73 17.73 15.94
N ASP A 238 -17.92 17.69 15.36
CA ASP A 238 -18.98 18.66 15.66
C ASP A 238 -19.66 18.38 17.01
N ASP A 239 -20.59 19.26 17.42
CA ASP A 239 -21.35 19.14 18.67
C ASP A 239 -22.21 17.86 18.76
N ARG A 240 -22.42 17.18 17.62
CA ARG A 240 -23.14 15.91 17.52
C ARG A 240 -22.20 14.71 17.39
N GLY A 241 -20.89 14.91 17.60
CA GLY A 241 -19.88 13.87 17.54
C GLY A 241 -19.58 13.37 16.12
N ARG A 242 -19.71 14.21 15.09
CA ARG A 242 -19.51 13.85 13.68
C ARG A 242 -18.27 14.50 13.08
N THR A 243 -17.58 13.76 12.23
CA THR A 243 -16.46 14.22 11.41
C THR A 243 -16.91 15.17 10.30
N ILE A 244 -15.98 15.89 9.66
CA ILE A 244 -16.29 16.81 8.56
C ILE A 244 -16.89 16.10 7.32
N VAL A 245 -16.55 14.83 7.10
CA VAL A 245 -16.90 14.09 5.87
C VAL A 245 -18.32 13.54 5.90
N GLU A 246 -18.90 13.38 7.08
CA GLU A 246 -20.28 12.94 7.30
C GLU A 246 -21.25 14.11 7.60
N ARG A 247 -20.76 15.35 7.71
CA ARG A 247 -21.61 16.54 7.87
C ARG A 247 -22.58 16.70 6.70
N GLY A 248 -23.85 16.97 6.99
CA GLY A 248 -24.90 17.04 5.98
C GLY A 248 -25.71 15.76 5.82
N SER A 249 -25.34 14.66 6.49
CA SER A 249 -26.08 13.38 6.44
C SER A 249 -27.53 13.52 6.91
N GLU A 250 -27.82 14.50 7.77
CA GLU A 250 -29.17 14.79 8.27
C GLU A 250 -30.14 15.28 7.17
N ARG A 251 -29.62 15.77 6.04
CA ARG A 251 -30.45 16.28 4.94
C ARG A 251 -31.02 15.16 4.07
N VAL A 252 -30.48 13.94 4.18
CA VAL A 252 -30.95 12.78 3.44
C VAL A 252 -32.16 12.18 4.17
N LYS A 253 -33.31 12.10 3.50
CA LYS A 253 -34.49 11.37 4.00
C LYS A 253 -34.19 9.87 3.94
N ALA A 254 -33.76 9.28 5.06
CA ALA A 254 -33.45 7.86 5.16
C ALA A 254 -33.75 7.35 6.58
N SER A 255 -33.87 6.04 6.75
CA SER A 255 -34.07 5.43 8.06
C SER A 255 -32.81 5.57 8.94
N PRO A 256 -32.93 5.47 10.28
CA PRO A 256 -31.77 5.58 11.17
C PRO A 256 -30.64 4.58 10.85
N ALA A 257 -30.98 3.36 10.41
CA ALA A 257 -30.01 2.37 9.99
C ALA A 257 -29.25 2.81 8.72
N TRP A 258 -29.97 3.36 7.73
CA TRP A 258 -29.38 3.87 6.51
C TRP A 258 -28.51 5.12 6.75
N HIS A 259 -28.88 5.98 7.71
CA HIS A 259 -27.99 7.06 8.14
C HIS A 259 -26.67 6.53 8.69
N GLY A 260 -26.70 5.45 9.50
CA GLY A 260 -25.48 4.79 9.98
C GLY A 260 -24.59 4.28 8.84
N VAL A 261 -25.19 3.61 7.85
CA VAL A 261 -24.48 3.09 6.65
C VAL A 261 -23.85 4.23 5.84
N ILE A 262 -24.61 5.29 5.57
CA ILE A 262 -24.12 6.44 4.80
C ILE A 262 -22.95 7.13 5.53
N ARG A 263 -23.02 7.24 6.87
CA ARG A 263 -21.93 7.77 7.69
C ARG A 263 -20.68 6.89 7.61
N ALA A 264 -20.85 5.57 7.76
CA ALA A 264 -19.75 4.61 7.64
C ALA A 264 -19.08 4.68 6.26
N LEU A 265 -19.87 4.68 5.17
CA LEU A 265 -19.37 4.81 3.81
C LEU A 265 -18.66 6.15 3.57
N SER A 266 -19.14 7.25 4.16
CA SER A 266 -18.50 8.55 4.03
C SER A 266 -17.11 8.58 4.68
N ILE A 267 -17.00 8.03 5.91
CA ILE A 267 -15.71 7.92 6.61
C ILE A 267 -14.78 6.96 5.87
N LEU A 268 -15.28 5.80 5.42
CA LEU A 268 -14.52 4.84 4.64
C LEU A 268 -13.99 5.44 3.35
N GLY A 269 -14.84 6.14 2.60
CA GLY A 269 -14.44 6.83 1.38
C GLY A 269 -13.38 7.89 1.63
N ALA A 270 -13.53 8.69 2.69
CA ALA A 270 -12.53 9.68 3.05
C ALA A 270 -11.19 9.05 3.48
N VAL A 271 -11.22 8.01 4.31
CA VAL A 271 -10.02 7.31 4.78
C VAL A 271 -9.26 6.67 3.61
N ASN A 272 -9.98 6.03 2.68
CA ASN A 272 -9.36 5.45 1.49
C ASN A 272 -8.86 6.52 0.51
N MET A 273 -9.57 7.63 0.33
CA MET A 273 -9.09 8.73 -0.52
C MET A 273 -7.83 9.38 0.07
N ILE A 274 -7.78 9.55 1.39
CA ILE A 274 -6.60 10.07 2.08
C ILE A 274 -5.42 9.12 1.86
N PHE A 275 -5.61 7.81 2.01
CA PHE A 275 -4.56 6.81 1.74
C PHE A 275 -4.10 6.86 0.29
N LEU A 276 -5.05 6.88 -0.65
CA LEU A 276 -4.77 6.93 -2.08
C LEU A 276 -3.95 8.18 -2.43
N GLY A 277 -4.39 9.35 -1.97
CA GLY A 277 -3.80 10.64 -2.33
C GLY A 277 -2.47 10.94 -1.62
N ILE A 278 -2.33 10.58 -0.35
CA ILE A 278 -1.13 10.90 0.44
C ILE A 278 -0.08 9.79 0.34
N TYR A 279 -0.49 8.53 0.26
CA TYR A 279 0.44 7.40 0.32
C TYR A 279 0.62 6.72 -1.04
N VAL A 280 -0.45 6.19 -1.64
CA VAL A 280 -0.33 5.35 -2.84
C VAL A 280 0.18 6.16 -4.03
N LEU A 281 -0.48 7.26 -4.39
CA LEU A 281 -0.14 8.02 -5.58
C LEU A 281 1.30 8.57 -5.56
N PRO A 282 1.81 9.14 -4.45
CA PRO A 282 3.22 9.52 -4.38
C PRO A 282 4.18 8.33 -4.51
N HIS A 283 3.88 7.19 -3.88
CA HIS A 283 4.73 6.00 -3.98
C HIS A 283 4.71 5.34 -5.35
N LEU A 284 3.66 5.55 -6.16
CA LEU A 284 3.68 5.16 -7.58
C LEU A 284 4.87 5.79 -8.32
N PHE A 285 5.18 7.06 -8.04
CA PHE A 285 6.34 7.71 -8.64
C PHE A 285 7.65 7.10 -8.14
N VAL A 286 7.72 6.70 -6.88
CA VAL A 286 8.91 6.02 -6.32
C VAL A 286 9.12 4.66 -6.98
N GLY A 287 8.06 3.85 -7.12
CA GLY A 287 8.13 2.57 -7.81
C GLY A 287 8.44 2.68 -9.30
N ALA A 288 7.98 3.76 -9.96
CA ALA A 288 8.34 4.06 -11.35
C ALA A 288 9.83 4.43 -11.53
N HIS A 289 10.48 4.92 -10.46
CA HIS A 289 11.90 5.26 -10.45
C HIS A 289 12.70 4.30 -9.56
N SER A 290 12.36 3.00 -9.59
CA SER A 290 13.02 1.98 -8.78
C SER A 290 14.54 2.03 -8.98
N ARG A 291 15.28 2.14 -7.87
CA ARG A 291 16.74 2.02 -7.89
C ARG A 291 17.15 0.56 -8.06
N GLU A 292 18.45 0.37 -8.24
CA GLU A 292 19.04 -0.95 -8.15
C GLU A 292 18.71 -1.56 -6.78
N TRP A 293 18.19 -2.78 -6.81
CA TRP A 293 17.86 -3.50 -5.60
C TRP A 293 19.13 -3.76 -4.79
N ASN A 294 19.05 -3.55 -3.48
CA ASN A 294 20.16 -3.81 -2.60
C ASN A 294 20.64 -5.27 -2.68
N GLN A 295 21.96 -5.49 -2.79
CA GLN A 295 22.58 -6.81 -2.79
C GLN A 295 22.21 -7.64 -1.55
N ASP A 296 22.09 -7.01 -0.38
CA ASP A 296 21.71 -7.69 0.85
C ASP A 296 20.27 -8.24 0.75
N THR A 297 19.34 -7.49 0.18
CA THR A 297 17.98 -7.98 -0.14
C THR A 297 18.03 -9.11 -1.17
N GLN A 298 18.84 -8.96 -2.23
CA GLN A 298 18.97 -9.98 -3.28
C GLN A 298 19.55 -11.32 -2.80
N ARG A 299 20.32 -11.32 -1.71
CA ARG A 299 20.82 -12.56 -1.08
C ARG A 299 19.78 -13.32 -0.25
N ARG A 300 18.60 -12.73 -0.04
CA ARG A 300 17.51 -13.26 0.80
C ARG A 300 16.31 -13.55 -0.07
N SER A 301 16.18 -14.79 -0.52
CA SER A 301 15.11 -15.18 -1.44
C SER A 301 13.70 -14.88 -0.92
N TYR A 302 13.53 -14.89 0.40
CA TYR A 302 12.26 -14.63 1.07
C TYR A 302 11.76 -13.18 0.94
N PHE A 303 12.57 -12.27 0.40
CA PHE A 303 12.18 -10.89 0.06
C PHE A 303 12.05 -10.64 -1.46
N LEU A 304 12.40 -11.62 -2.29
CA LEU A 304 12.41 -11.45 -3.75
C LEU A 304 11.07 -11.75 -4.41
N ASP A 305 10.20 -12.50 -3.74
CA ASP A 305 8.85 -12.86 -4.22
C ASP A 305 8.82 -13.51 -5.62
N GLY A 306 9.95 -14.09 -6.05
CA GLY A 306 10.14 -14.62 -7.39
C GLY A 306 10.15 -13.55 -8.50
N LEU A 307 10.21 -12.26 -8.16
CA LEU A 307 10.15 -11.15 -9.11
C LEU A 307 11.43 -11.04 -9.93
N CYS A 308 12.59 -11.10 -9.28
CA CYS A 308 13.91 -10.99 -9.91
C CYS A 308 15.00 -11.62 -9.03
N GLY A 309 16.23 -11.71 -9.56
CA GLY A 309 17.42 -12.19 -8.86
C GLY A 309 17.46 -13.72 -8.72
N GLY A 310 18.58 -14.24 -8.19
CA GLY A 310 18.77 -15.68 -7.97
C GLY A 310 18.39 -16.54 -9.18
N ASP A 311 17.58 -17.57 -8.92
CA ASP A 311 17.16 -18.56 -9.93
C ASP A 311 15.91 -18.14 -10.72
N THR A 312 15.45 -16.89 -10.61
CA THR A 312 14.26 -16.41 -11.35
C THR A 312 14.50 -16.26 -12.86
N GLY A 313 15.77 -16.27 -13.29
CA GLY A 313 16.17 -15.99 -14.67
C GLY A 313 16.01 -14.53 -15.09
N ARG A 314 15.59 -13.63 -14.18
CA ARG A 314 15.40 -12.20 -14.43
C ARG A 314 16.36 -11.37 -13.60
N ALA A 315 17.09 -10.45 -14.22
CA ALA A 315 17.88 -9.48 -13.49
C ALA A 315 16.96 -8.51 -12.72
N CYS A 316 17.38 -8.09 -11.53
CA CYS A 316 16.62 -7.08 -10.78
C CYS A 316 16.69 -5.71 -11.46
N PRO A 317 15.59 -4.93 -11.44
CA PRO A 317 15.56 -3.63 -12.10
C PRO A 317 16.52 -2.66 -11.42
N GLY A 318 17.01 -1.70 -12.20
CA GLY A 318 17.94 -0.67 -11.77
C GLY A 318 18.31 0.25 -12.95
N PRO A 319 19.28 1.16 -12.79
CA PRO A 319 19.64 2.11 -13.86
C PRO A 319 20.02 1.46 -15.19
N ALA A 320 20.58 0.24 -15.16
CA ALA A 320 20.98 -0.51 -16.34
C ALA A 320 19.94 -1.56 -16.80
N VAL A 321 18.93 -1.88 -15.98
CA VAL A 321 17.95 -2.94 -16.23
C VAL A 321 16.55 -2.34 -16.13
N PRO A 322 15.79 -2.24 -17.23
CA PRO A 322 14.49 -1.60 -17.22
C PRO A 322 13.48 -2.38 -16.37
N LEU A 323 12.44 -1.68 -15.91
CA LEU A 323 11.27 -2.31 -15.31
C LEU A 323 10.57 -3.23 -16.32
N VAL A 324 10.41 -4.50 -15.93
CA VAL A 324 9.69 -5.49 -16.72
C VAL A 324 8.20 -5.20 -16.64
N ARG A 325 7.55 -5.08 -17.80
CA ARG A 325 6.12 -4.84 -17.90
C ARG A 325 5.34 -6.13 -18.05
N ASN A 326 4.29 -6.27 -17.25
CA ASN A 326 3.30 -7.33 -17.39
C ASN A 326 2.32 -7.00 -18.52
N ASP A 327 1.81 -8.02 -19.21
CA ASP A 327 0.68 -7.91 -20.14
C ASP A 327 -0.66 -8.34 -19.51
N ASN A 328 -0.63 -8.75 -18.23
CA ASN A 328 -1.75 -9.23 -17.43
C ASN A 328 -2.48 -10.46 -18.01
N SER A 329 -1.89 -11.15 -18.99
CA SER A 329 -2.48 -12.35 -19.60
C SER A 329 -2.39 -13.58 -18.68
N GLY A 330 -1.45 -13.58 -17.73
CA GLY A 330 -1.16 -14.73 -16.87
C GLY A 330 -0.45 -15.89 -17.57
N ASN A 331 -0.15 -15.75 -18.86
CA ASN A 331 0.45 -16.78 -19.71
C ASN A 331 1.96 -16.57 -19.94
N GLY A 332 2.60 -15.75 -19.09
CA GLY A 332 4.04 -15.45 -19.19
C GLY A 332 4.42 -14.54 -20.35
N GLY A 333 3.45 -13.88 -21.00
CA GLY A 333 3.70 -12.78 -21.93
C GLY A 333 4.12 -11.49 -21.21
N GLY A 334 4.55 -10.49 -21.97
CA GLY A 334 5.08 -9.24 -21.41
C GLY A 334 6.23 -8.66 -22.21
N SER A 335 6.86 -7.62 -21.67
CA SER A 335 8.02 -6.99 -22.31
C SER A 335 9.23 -7.93 -22.34
N ALA A 336 10.14 -7.69 -23.29
CA ALA A 336 11.49 -8.25 -23.19
C ALA A 336 12.17 -7.79 -21.88
N TYR A 337 13.06 -8.61 -21.36
CA TYR A 337 13.76 -8.35 -20.10
C TYR A 337 15.21 -8.83 -20.16
N VAL A 338 16.06 -8.28 -19.29
CA VAL A 338 17.44 -8.73 -19.15
C VAL A 338 17.47 -9.89 -18.15
N GLY A 339 18.09 -11.01 -18.55
CA GLY A 339 18.24 -12.17 -17.70
C GLY A 339 19.41 -12.04 -16.72
N THR A 340 19.45 -12.91 -15.73
CA THR A 340 20.61 -13.02 -14.82
C THR A 340 21.88 -13.49 -15.53
N ASP A 341 21.75 -14.01 -16.76
CA ASP A 341 22.83 -14.35 -17.68
C ASP A 341 23.37 -13.15 -18.48
N GLY A 342 22.81 -11.95 -18.28
CA GLY A 342 23.19 -10.73 -18.98
C GLY A 342 22.68 -10.64 -20.42
N LYS A 343 21.78 -11.53 -20.85
CA LYS A 343 21.21 -11.53 -22.20
C LYS A 343 19.79 -10.96 -22.19
N LEU A 344 19.36 -10.46 -23.35
CA LEU A 344 17.98 -10.05 -23.57
C LEU A 344 17.12 -11.29 -23.85
N HIS A 345 16.09 -11.50 -23.05
CA HIS A 345 15.09 -12.55 -23.22
C HIS A 345 13.78 -11.93 -23.71
N VAL A 346 13.20 -12.53 -24.75
CA VAL A 346 11.90 -12.13 -25.31
C VAL A 346 10.89 -13.21 -24.97
N PRO A 347 9.85 -12.91 -24.18
CA PRO A 347 8.81 -13.88 -23.85
C PRO A 347 8.16 -14.48 -25.09
N THR A 348 7.71 -15.74 -24.98
CA THR A 348 7.00 -16.42 -26.07
C THR A 348 5.76 -15.64 -26.47
N GLY A 349 5.62 -15.33 -27.75
CA GLY A 349 4.50 -14.54 -28.29
C GLY A 349 4.72 -13.02 -28.30
N THR A 350 5.81 -12.53 -27.70
CA THR A 350 6.19 -11.12 -27.80
C THR A 350 6.94 -10.85 -29.11
N VAL A 351 6.40 -9.96 -29.95
CA VAL A 351 7.07 -9.50 -31.18
C VAL A 351 7.73 -8.16 -30.91
N LEU A 352 9.05 -8.09 -31.12
CA LEU A 352 9.77 -6.82 -31.01
C LEU A 352 9.41 -5.89 -32.19
N PRO A 353 9.26 -4.58 -31.95
CA PRO A 353 8.94 -3.63 -33.01
C PRO A 353 10.05 -3.60 -34.06
N SER A 354 9.67 -3.62 -35.34
CA SER A 354 10.58 -3.42 -36.45
C SER A 354 10.95 -1.94 -36.59
N GLN A 355 12.12 -1.66 -37.15
CA GLN A 355 12.54 -0.29 -37.44
C GLN A 355 11.60 0.33 -38.48
N VAL A 356 10.96 1.44 -38.11
CA VAL A 356 10.17 2.24 -39.05
C VAL A 356 11.08 3.34 -39.62
N PRO A 357 11.34 3.37 -40.93
CA PRO A 357 12.21 4.38 -41.53
C PRO A 357 11.63 5.79 -41.36
N LEU A 358 12.49 6.78 -41.14
CA LEU A 358 12.09 8.18 -41.05
C LEU A 358 11.75 8.70 -42.45
N ASN A 359 10.66 9.46 -42.57
CA ASN A 359 10.38 10.23 -43.78
C ASN A 359 11.36 11.39 -43.86
N VAL A 360 12.49 11.19 -44.54
CA VAL A 360 13.37 12.28 -44.93
C VAL A 360 12.63 13.03 -46.04
N GLY A 361 11.98 14.14 -45.69
CA GLY A 361 11.30 14.98 -46.66
C GLY A 361 12.27 15.31 -47.79
N THR A 362 11.90 14.96 -49.02
CA THR A 362 12.65 15.39 -50.20
C THR A 362 12.65 16.91 -50.22
N GLY A 363 13.73 17.51 -49.75
CA GLY A 363 14.02 18.90 -50.07
C GLY A 363 14.03 19.00 -51.58
N GLN A 364 13.00 19.61 -52.14
CA GLN A 364 13.03 20.19 -53.47
C GLN A 364 14.15 21.25 -53.48
N GLY A 365 15.38 20.79 -53.65
CA GLY A 365 16.48 21.62 -54.09
C GLY A 365 16.37 21.76 -55.60
N HIS A 366 15.54 22.70 -56.05
CA HIS A 366 15.78 23.36 -57.32
C HIS A 366 17.17 24.01 -57.24
N LEU A 367 18.18 23.34 -57.77
CA LEU A 367 19.38 23.98 -58.29
C LEU A 367 19.43 23.64 -59.77
N GLY A 368 18.87 24.54 -60.57
CA GLY A 368 19.24 24.69 -61.95
C GLY A 368 20.66 25.24 -62.08
N SER A 369 21.15 25.23 -63.32
CA SER A 369 22.48 25.61 -63.82
C SER A 369 23.58 24.60 -63.44
N SER A 370 24.29 23.97 -64.38
CA SER A 370 24.70 24.42 -65.72
C SER A 370 24.79 23.27 -66.71
#